data_AF-A0A0B2PMU4-F1
#
_entry.id   AF-A0A0B2PMU4-F1
#
_cell.length_a   1.000
_cell.length_b   1.000
_cell.length_c   1.000
_cell.angle_alpha   90.00
_cell.angle_beta   90.00
_cell.angle_gamma   90.00
#
_symmetry.space_group_name_H-M   'P 1'
#
loop_
_entity.id
_entity.type
_entity.pdbx_description
1 polymer ?
#
loop_
_entity_poly.entity_id
_entity_poly.type
_entity_poly.pdbx_seq_one_letter_code
_entity_poly.pdbx_strand_id
1 'polypeptide(L)'
;MLTVKSTPINTKGYESLLNLVENTCGDSFDLFYGLFMYNKNSLEMLERLDFAFEDLRKQLMARLHDVVREHLSDNAGIGKVQSLPDEYVHQLLLKNGQNGSAAAPLLSLPSEDLRSGDVVKLNNYKSNDANQSDDNSKLKIAIVGFGNFGQFLAKTFVRHGHRVLAYSRSDYSLVAQELGVSYFNNIDDLCEQHPEVILLCTSILSTEKVLKSLPVQRLKRSTLFVDVLSVKEFPRNLFLQHLPRNFDILCTHPMFGPESGKNGWNGLAFVFDKVRIGIDESRSSRCDQFLDIFASEGCRMVEMSCAEHDWHAAGSQFITHTTGRFLEKLELEGTPIDTKGYETLLSLVENTAGDSFDLYYGLFLYNRNAMEQLERFDLAFESVKKQLFDRLHGFYRQQVFKHEEKLHDSPERRMLPKISEDK
;
A
#
# COMPACT_ATOMS: atom_id res chain seq x y z
N MET A 1 5.19 -20.52 1.16
CA MET A 1 4.67 -19.72 0.04
C MET A 1 3.85 -18.57 0.61
N LEU A 2 3.95 -17.37 0.05
CA LEU A 2 3.04 -16.26 0.36
C LEU A 2 1.62 -16.67 -0.05
N THR A 3 0.78 -17.06 0.91
CA THR A 3 -0.65 -17.28 0.63
C THR A 3 -1.34 -15.92 0.68
N VAL A 4 -1.57 -15.34 -0.49
CA VAL A 4 -2.35 -14.10 -0.65
C VAL A 4 -3.81 -14.45 -0.40
N LYS A 5 -4.48 -13.75 0.52
CA LYS A 5 -5.88 -14.00 0.89
C LYS A 5 -6.67 -12.70 0.83
N SER A 6 -7.96 -12.83 0.53
CA SER A 6 -8.90 -11.72 0.63
C SER A 6 -8.92 -11.14 2.05
N THR A 7 -9.01 -9.81 2.15
CA THR A 7 -9.10 -9.05 3.39
C THR A 7 -10.41 -8.27 3.42
N PRO A 8 -10.85 -7.79 4.61
CA PRO A 8 -12.03 -6.93 4.70
C PRO A 8 -11.89 -5.60 3.94
N ILE A 9 -10.68 -5.18 3.55
CA ILE A 9 -10.40 -3.83 3.04
C ILE A 9 -9.71 -3.85 1.67
N ASN A 10 -9.91 -4.91 0.88
CA ASN A 10 -9.28 -5.02 -0.43
C ASN A 10 -9.54 -3.76 -1.29
N THR A 11 -8.47 -3.27 -1.91
CA THR A 11 -8.57 -2.32 -3.02
C THR A 11 -8.89 -3.10 -4.31
N LYS A 12 -9.44 -2.42 -5.32
CA LYS A 12 -9.63 -3.03 -6.65
C LYS A 12 -8.34 -3.62 -7.22
N GLY A 13 -7.21 -2.94 -7.02
CA GLY A 13 -5.90 -3.43 -7.47
C GLY A 13 -5.47 -4.73 -6.77
N TYR A 14 -5.79 -4.88 -5.48
CA TYR A 14 -5.51 -6.12 -4.76
C TYR A 14 -6.46 -7.25 -5.16
N GLU A 15 -7.73 -6.96 -5.44
CA GLU A 15 -8.68 -7.93 -6.02
C GLU A 15 -8.17 -8.46 -7.38
N SER A 16 -7.64 -7.58 -8.23
CA SER A 16 -6.97 -7.97 -9.48
C SER A 16 -5.80 -8.92 -9.25
N LEU A 17 -4.96 -8.67 -8.23
CA LEU A 17 -3.85 -9.57 -7.88
C LEU A 17 -4.33 -10.91 -7.33
N LEU A 18 -5.38 -10.94 -6.50
CA LEU A 18 -5.98 -12.18 -6.02
C LEU A 18 -6.50 -13.03 -7.18
N ASN A 19 -7.23 -12.42 -8.10
CA ASN A 19 -7.74 -13.09 -9.30
C ASN A 19 -6.60 -13.62 -10.18
N LEU A 20 -5.49 -12.88 -10.31
CA LEU A 20 -4.31 -13.33 -11.04
C LEU A 20 -3.70 -14.58 -10.39
N VAL A 21 -3.58 -14.59 -9.05
CA VAL A 21 -3.06 -15.74 -8.30
C VAL A 21 -3.98 -16.95 -8.45
N GLU A 22 -5.29 -16.79 -8.28
CA GLU A 22 -6.27 -17.87 -8.44
C GLU A 22 -6.25 -18.48 -9.85
N ASN A 23 -6.07 -17.64 -10.88
CA ASN A 23 -6.02 -18.10 -12.27
C ASN A 23 -4.70 -18.81 -12.61
N THR A 24 -3.60 -18.52 -11.91
CA THR A 24 -2.27 -19.08 -12.21
C THR A 24 -1.86 -20.22 -11.29
N CYS A 25 -2.41 -20.31 -10.08
CA CYS A 25 -2.03 -21.37 -9.12
C CYS A 25 -2.50 -22.78 -9.54
N GLY A 26 -3.47 -22.85 -10.47
CA GLY A 26 -3.95 -24.11 -11.03
C GLY A 26 -3.06 -24.70 -12.13
N ASP A 27 -2.17 -23.89 -12.73
CA ASP A 27 -1.27 -24.34 -13.78
C ASP A 27 -0.15 -25.21 -13.21
N SER A 28 0.22 -26.27 -13.95
CA SER A 28 1.34 -27.10 -13.53
C SER A 28 2.65 -26.31 -13.64
N PHE A 29 3.54 -26.49 -12.66
CA PHE A 29 4.88 -25.90 -12.76
C PHE A 29 5.62 -26.37 -14.03
N ASP A 30 5.27 -27.53 -14.58
CA ASP A 30 5.84 -28.04 -15.83
C ASP A 30 5.50 -27.16 -17.05
N LEU A 31 4.30 -26.58 -17.10
CA LEU A 31 3.92 -25.61 -18.15
C LEU A 31 4.83 -24.38 -18.07
N PHE A 32 4.97 -23.82 -16.86
CA PHE A 32 5.83 -22.66 -16.62
C PHE A 32 7.31 -22.96 -16.92
N TYR A 33 7.80 -24.12 -16.49
CA TYR A 33 9.17 -24.56 -16.76
C TYR A 33 9.41 -24.81 -18.26
N GLY A 34 8.42 -25.32 -19.00
CA GLY A 34 8.49 -25.45 -20.45
C GLY A 34 8.66 -24.11 -21.15
N LEU A 35 7.87 -23.10 -20.74
CA LEU A 35 8.04 -21.73 -21.24
C LEU A 35 9.45 -21.21 -20.97
N PHE A 36 9.94 -21.36 -19.72
CA PHE A 36 11.28 -20.95 -19.34
C PHE A 36 12.39 -21.62 -20.18
N MET A 37 12.28 -22.92 -20.43
CA MET A 37 13.28 -23.69 -21.16
C MET A 37 13.32 -23.39 -22.66
N TYR A 38 12.16 -23.18 -23.28
CA TYR A 38 12.03 -23.16 -24.74
C TYR A 38 11.78 -21.77 -25.33
N ASN A 39 11.49 -20.76 -24.50
CA ASN A 39 11.45 -19.37 -24.93
C ASN A 39 12.77 -18.68 -24.59
N LYS A 40 13.50 -18.26 -25.63
CA LYS A 40 14.81 -17.62 -25.50
C LYS A 40 14.78 -16.32 -24.69
N ASN A 41 13.62 -15.66 -24.60
CA ASN A 41 13.46 -14.39 -23.90
C ASN A 41 13.12 -14.59 -22.40
N SER A 42 12.83 -15.82 -21.95
CA SER A 42 12.39 -16.05 -20.58
C SER A 42 13.46 -15.78 -19.53
N LEU A 43 14.72 -16.10 -19.82
CA LEU A 43 15.83 -15.80 -18.90
C LEU A 43 16.04 -14.29 -18.77
N GLU A 44 16.09 -13.59 -19.90
CA GLU A 44 16.23 -12.12 -19.92
C GLU A 44 15.09 -11.44 -19.17
N MET A 45 13.84 -11.87 -19.38
CA MET A 45 12.68 -11.31 -18.67
C MET A 45 12.74 -11.57 -17.16
N LEU A 46 13.21 -12.76 -16.74
CA LEU A 46 13.39 -13.09 -15.33
C LEU A 46 14.46 -12.20 -14.67
N GLU A 47 15.57 -11.93 -15.36
CA GLU A 47 16.62 -11.02 -14.89
C GLU A 47 16.16 -9.57 -14.85
N ARG A 48 15.36 -9.13 -15.82
CA ARG A 48 14.75 -7.79 -15.82
C ARG A 48 13.80 -7.58 -14.65
N LEU A 49 12.97 -8.58 -14.33
CA LEU A 49 12.09 -8.57 -13.16
C LEU A 49 12.88 -8.45 -11.85
N ASP A 50 13.93 -9.27 -11.71
CA ASP A 50 14.82 -9.25 -10.55
C ASP A 50 15.50 -7.89 -10.35
N PHE A 51 16.07 -7.36 -11.43
CA PHE A 51 16.71 -6.05 -11.43
C PHE A 51 15.73 -4.93 -11.08
N ALA A 52 14.52 -4.94 -11.65
CA ALA A 52 13.50 -3.93 -11.38
C ALA A 52 13.06 -3.93 -9.92
N PHE A 53 12.89 -5.11 -9.31
CA PHE A 53 12.55 -5.25 -7.90
C PHE A 53 13.71 -4.80 -7.00
N GLU A 54 14.95 -5.21 -7.30
CA GLU A 54 16.13 -4.83 -6.53
C GLU A 54 16.40 -3.32 -6.58
N ASP A 55 16.23 -2.70 -7.75
CA ASP A 55 16.31 -1.25 -7.90
C ASP A 55 15.25 -0.54 -7.04
N LEU A 56 14.00 -1.00 -7.07
CA LEU A 56 12.93 -0.44 -6.22
C LEU A 56 13.27 -0.57 -4.73
N ARG A 57 13.77 -1.73 -4.30
CA ARG A 57 14.21 -1.98 -2.92
C ARG A 57 15.33 -1.02 -2.50
N LYS A 58 16.34 -0.83 -3.35
CA LYS A 58 17.44 0.13 -3.11
C LYS A 58 16.93 1.56 -2.98
N GLN A 59 15.97 1.98 -3.80
CA GLN A 59 15.37 3.31 -3.71
C GLN A 59 14.65 3.54 -2.37
N LEU A 60 13.90 2.55 -1.89
CA LEU A 60 13.25 2.61 -0.58
C LEU A 60 14.28 2.73 0.56
N MET A 61 15.32 1.89 0.54
CA MET A 61 16.35 1.90 1.59
C MET A 61 17.21 3.16 1.58
N ALA A 62 17.57 3.67 0.40
CA ALA A 62 18.34 4.90 0.28
C ALA A 62 17.59 6.09 0.89
N ARG A 63 16.31 6.26 0.57
CA ARG A 63 15.48 7.31 1.17
C ARG A 63 15.30 7.12 2.68
N LEU A 64 15.20 5.88 3.15
CA LEU A 64 15.13 5.60 4.58
C LEU A 64 16.38 6.11 5.30
N HIS A 65 17.56 5.81 4.77
CA HIS A 65 18.83 6.28 5.32
C HIS A 65 18.91 7.81 5.35
N ASP A 66 18.41 8.50 4.31
CA ASP A 66 18.39 9.96 4.28
C ASP A 66 17.46 10.55 5.36
N VAL A 67 16.26 9.99 5.54
CA VAL A 67 15.32 10.40 6.61
C VAL A 67 15.94 10.21 7.99
N VAL A 68 16.65 9.10 8.22
CA VAL A 68 17.34 8.86 9.50
C VAL A 68 18.44 9.89 9.71
N ARG A 69 19.24 10.18 8.67
CA ARG A 69 20.34 11.14 8.75
C ARG A 69 19.84 12.54 9.11
N GLU A 70 18.73 12.96 8.51
CA GLU A 70 18.07 14.23 8.84
C GLU A 70 17.59 14.25 10.30
N HIS A 71 16.89 13.20 10.76
CA HIS A 71 16.43 13.10 12.15
C HIS A 71 17.56 13.13 13.18
N LEU A 72 18.66 12.41 12.92
CA LEU A 72 19.84 12.42 13.81
C LEU A 72 20.52 13.79 13.84
N SER A 73 20.49 14.53 12.73
CA SER A 73 21.05 15.88 12.64
C SER A 73 20.18 16.91 13.39
N ASP A 74 18.85 16.79 13.30
CA ASP A 74 17.90 17.67 13.99
C ASP A 74 17.86 17.42 15.51
N ASN A 75 17.93 16.15 15.94
CA ASN A 75 17.97 15.77 17.36
C ASN A 75 19.30 16.11 18.05
N ALA A 76 20.37 16.42 17.32
CA ALA A 76 21.61 16.93 17.89
C ALA A 76 21.48 18.38 18.42
N GLY A 77 20.39 19.10 18.08
CA GLY A 77 20.14 20.48 18.51
C GLY A 77 19.03 20.68 19.54
N ILE A 78 18.15 19.71 19.77
CA ILE A 78 16.95 19.87 20.64
C ILE A 78 16.75 18.61 21.49
N GLY A 79 16.59 18.79 22.81
CA GLY A 79 16.45 17.71 23.78
C GLY A 79 15.30 16.74 23.47
N LYS A 80 15.61 15.44 23.61
CA LYS A 80 14.77 14.24 23.51
C LYS A 80 13.26 14.48 23.40
N VAL A 81 12.73 14.35 22.18
CA VAL A 81 11.32 13.98 21.92
C VAL A 81 11.35 12.60 21.28
N GLN A 82 10.97 11.56 22.03
CA GLN A 82 10.81 10.21 21.47
C GLN A 82 9.55 10.17 20.62
N SER A 83 9.73 10.18 19.30
CA SER A 83 8.66 9.90 18.36
C SER A 83 8.73 8.41 17.97
N LEU A 84 7.60 7.75 17.72
CA LEU A 84 7.54 6.36 17.22
C LEU A 84 8.38 6.10 15.95
N PRO A 85 8.62 7.09 15.05
CA PRO A 85 9.66 6.98 14.02
C PRO A 85 11.00 6.49 14.57
N ASP A 86 11.48 6.98 15.71
CA ASP A 86 12.83 6.68 16.19
C ASP A 86 13.04 5.20 16.50
N GLU A 87 12.09 4.54 17.20
CA GLU A 87 12.26 3.14 17.59
C GLU A 87 12.05 2.19 16.40
N TYR A 88 11.08 2.47 15.53
CA TYR A 88 10.80 1.65 14.35
C TYR A 88 11.86 1.81 13.25
N VAL A 89 12.29 3.03 12.95
CA VAL A 89 13.37 3.30 12.00
C VAL A 89 14.69 2.68 12.49
N HIS A 90 14.95 2.75 13.80
CA HIS A 90 16.10 2.06 14.39
C HIS A 90 15.98 0.52 14.28
N GLN A 91 14.78 -0.05 14.42
CA GLN A 91 14.55 -1.49 14.16
C GLN A 91 14.76 -1.87 12.68
N LEU A 92 14.31 -1.04 11.74
CA LEU A 92 14.56 -1.24 10.31
C LEU A 92 16.05 -1.28 9.98
N LEU A 93 16.83 -0.35 10.55
CA LEU A 93 18.28 -0.29 10.35
C LEU A 93 19.02 -1.49 10.95
N LEU A 94 18.62 -1.94 12.14
CA LEU A 94 19.22 -3.11 12.79
C LEU A 94 19.01 -4.40 11.98
N LYS A 95 17.83 -4.58 11.37
CA LYS A 95 17.57 -5.72 10.50
C LYS A 95 18.43 -5.70 9.22
N ASN A 96 18.69 -4.51 8.66
CA ASN A 96 19.50 -4.37 7.45
C ASN A 96 21.02 -4.52 7.72
N GLY A 97 21.49 -4.16 8.91
CA GLY A 97 22.90 -4.30 9.32
C GLY A 97 23.38 -5.74 9.49
N GLN A 98 22.48 -6.74 9.45
CA GLN A 98 22.81 -8.17 9.59
C GLN A 98 22.85 -8.94 8.26
N ASN A 99 22.64 -8.28 7.11
CA ASN A 99 22.74 -8.93 5.80
C ASN A 99 24.18 -9.03 5.26
N GLY A 100 25.11 -9.40 6.15
CA GLY A 100 26.45 -9.84 5.82
C GLY A 100 26.71 -11.20 6.48
N SER A 101 26.36 -12.29 5.79
CA SER A 101 26.78 -13.66 6.11
C SER A 101 26.47 -14.15 7.55
N ALA A 102 25.23 -14.53 7.82
CA ALA A 102 24.91 -15.71 8.63
C ALA A 102 23.39 -15.95 8.64
N ALA A 103 22.97 -17.17 8.34
CA ALA A 103 21.60 -17.63 8.61
C ALA A 103 21.35 -17.57 10.13
N ALA A 104 20.45 -16.70 10.57
CA ALA A 104 19.90 -16.74 11.93
C ALA A 104 18.63 -17.61 11.96
N PRO A 105 18.37 -18.36 13.05
CA PRO A 105 17.33 -19.37 13.06
C PRO A 105 15.93 -18.76 13.03
N LEU A 106 15.05 -19.36 12.23
CA LEU A 106 13.61 -19.16 12.30
C LEU A 106 13.16 -19.25 13.76
N LEU A 107 12.62 -18.16 14.30
CA LEU A 107 11.79 -18.23 15.49
C LEU A 107 10.52 -18.99 15.12
N SER A 108 10.38 -20.17 15.71
CA SER A 108 9.22 -21.04 15.64
C SER A 108 7.94 -20.29 15.99
N LEU A 109 6.97 -20.37 15.09
CA LEU A 109 5.57 -20.00 15.31
C LEU A 109 5.06 -20.61 16.62
N PRO A 110 4.27 -19.89 17.44
CA PRO A 110 3.36 -20.53 18.35
C PRO A 110 2.32 -21.27 17.50
N SER A 111 2.13 -22.55 17.79
CA SER A 111 1.11 -23.42 17.23
C SER A 111 -0.28 -22.78 17.28
N GLU A 112 -1.02 -22.92 16.18
CA GLU A 112 -2.46 -22.64 16.12
C GLU A 112 -3.17 -23.46 17.19
N ASP A 113 -3.66 -22.78 18.24
CA ASP A 113 -4.69 -23.32 19.12
C ASP A 113 -5.93 -22.44 19.00
N LEU A 114 -7.05 -23.14 18.75
CA LEU A 114 -8.37 -22.60 18.51
C LEU A 114 -8.77 -21.55 19.56
N ARG A 115 -9.07 -20.34 19.08
CA ARG A 115 -10.11 -19.49 19.67
C ARG A 115 -11.05 -19.03 18.58
N SER A 116 -12.06 -19.85 18.31
CA SER A 116 -13.32 -19.36 17.78
C SER A 116 -13.92 -18.42 18.84
N GLY A 117 -14.06 -17.16 18.51
CA GLY A 117 -14.72 -16.16 19.34
C GLY A 117 -15.36 -15.13 18.43
N ASP A 118 -16.62 -15.39 18.09
CA ASP A 118 -17.66 -14.46 17.62
C ASP A 118 -17.20 -13.24 16.81
N VAL A 119 -17.19 -13.41 15.49
CA VAL A 119 -17.44 -12.29 14.57
C VAL A 119 -18.90 -11.87 14.79
N VAL A 120 -19.10 -10.87 15.64
CA VAL A 120 -20.39 -10.18 15.73
C VAL A 120 -20.58 -9.45 14.40
N LYS A 121 -21.37 -10.05 13.50
CA LYS A 121 -22.00 -9.33 12.39
C LYS A 121 -22.95 -8.30 12.98
N LEU A 122 -22.47 -7.09 13.23
CA LEU A 122 -23.34 -5.96 13.51
C LEU A 122 -23.83 -5.36 12.19
N ASN A 123 -24.66 -6.12 11.48
CA ASN A 123 -25.58 -5.56 10.49
C ASN A 123 -26.68 -4.84 11.28
N ASN A 124 -26.54 -3.54 11.51
CA ASN A 124 -27.66 -2.63 11.80
C ASN A 124 -27.19 -1.17 11.72
N TYR A 125 -26.68 -0.74 10.56
CA TYR A 125 -26.87 0.66 10.17
C TYR A 125 -28.27 0.76 9.57
N LYS A 126 -29.23 1.17 10.39
CA LYS A 126 -30.58 1.48 9.94
C LYS A 126 -30.51 2.78 9.15
N SER A 127 -30.71 2.70 7.84
CA SER A 127 -31.14 3.84 7.03
C SER A 127 -32.51 4.27 7.55
N ASN A 128 -32.57 5.36 8.32
CA ASN A 128 -33.85 5.95 8.67
C ASN A 128 -34.44 6.65 7.44
N ASP A 129 -35.71 6.35 7.21
CA ASP A 129 -36.53 6.83 6.10
C ASP A 129 -36.46 8.35 5.90
N ALA A 130 -36.39 8.71 4.62
CA ALA A 130 -36.57 10.06 4.13
C ALA A 130 -37.98 10.57 4.45
N ASN A 131 -38.06 11.65 5.22
CA ASN A 131 -38.97 12.80 5.00
C ASN A 131 -38.99 13.69 6.25
N GLN A 132 -37.99 14.56 6.37
CA GLN A 132 -38.11 15.86 7.02
C GLN A 132 -36.96 16.75 6.53
N SER A 133 -37.29 17.92 5.99
CA SER A 133 -36.34 18.91 5.50
C SER A 133 -35.46 19.41 6.64
N ASP A 134 -34.18 19.05 6.63
CA ASP A 134 -33.29 19.32 7.77
C ASP A 134 -32.05 20.12 7.32
N ASP A 135 -32.13 21.43 7.48
CA ASP A 135 -31.02 22.40 7.36
C ASP A 135 -29.90 22.10 8.38
N ASN A 136 -30.13 21.15 9.31
CA ASN A 136 -29.26 20.78 10.43
C ASN A 136 -28.26 19.64 10.14
N SER A 137 -28.24 19.10 8.91
CA SER A 137 -27.36 17.99 8.49
C SER A 137 -26.08 18.43 7.76
N LYS A 138 -25.92 19.72 7.48
CA LYS A 138 -24.84 20.23 6.63
C LYS A 138 -23.64 20.71 7.44
N LEU A 139 -22.57 19.91 7.39
CA LEU A 139 -21.28 20.25 7.98
C LEU A 139 -20.54 21.39 7.25
N LYS A 140 -19.79 22.19 8.02
CA LYS A 140 -18.67 23.01 7.50
C LYS A 140 -17.35 22.23 7.57
N ILE A 141 -16.85 21.80 6.42
CA ILE A 141 -15.67 20.93 6.27
C ILE A 141 -14.53 21.73 5.67
N ALA A 142 -13.39 21.80 6.36
CA ALA A 142 -12.17 22.39 5.81
C ALA A 142 -11.18 21.31 5.40
N ILE A 143 -10.78 21.32 4.14
CA ILE A 143 -9.78 20.42 3.57
C ILE A 143 -8.42 21.11 3.61
N VAL A 144 -7.49 20.51 4.35
CA VAL A 144 -6.09 20.95 4.42
C VAL A 144 -5.26 19.98 3.58
N GLY A 145 -4.72 20.47 2.46
CA GLY A 145 -4.12 19.65 1.41
C GLY A 145 -5.07 19.46 0.23
N PHE A 146 -5.27 20.52 -0.56
CA PHE A 146 -6.20 20.52 -1.70
C PHE A 146 -5.59 19.99 -3.01
N GLY A 147 -4.85 18.89 -2.93
CA GLY A 147 -4.31 18.17 -4.09
C GLY A 147 -5.33 17.21 -4.73
N ASN A 148 -4.88 16.28 -5.57
CA ASN A 148 -5.75 15.36 -6.33
C ASN A 148 -6.82 14.67 -5.47
N PHE A 149 -6.43 14.13 -4.31
CA PHE A 149 -7.35 13.42 -3.42
C PHE A 149 -8.31 14.36 -2.68
N GLY A 150 -7.81 15.50 -2.18
CA GLY A 150 -8.66 16.52 -1.53
C GLY A 150 -9.71 17.07 -2.49
N GLN A 151 -9.33 17.35 -3.74
CA GLN A 151 -10.26 17.78 -4.80
C GLN A 151 -11.28 16.71 -5.16
N PHE A 152 -10.86 15.43 -5.19
CA PHE A 152 -11.75 14.29 -5.43
C PHE A 152 -12.84 14.17 -4.35
N LEU A 153 -12.48 14.30 -3.07
CA LEU A 153 -13.46 14.28 -1.98
C LEU A 153 -14.35 15.52 -1.98
N ALA A 154 -13.77 16.70 -2.23
CA ALA A 154 -14.49 17.98 -2.24
C ALA A 154 -15.68 17.98 -3.21
N LYS A 155 -15.52 17.39 -4.40
CA LYS A 155 -16.60 17.23 -5.39
C LYS A 155 -17.85 16.59 -4.77
N THR A 156 -17.67 15.50 -4.03
CA THR A 156 -18.77 14.80 -3.38
C THR A 156 -19.31 15.59 -2.20
N PHE A 157 -18.45 16.19 -1.38
CA PHE A 157 -18.89 16.99 -0.23
C PHE A 157 -19.76 18.18 -0.65
N VAL A 158 -19.37 18.90 -1.71
CA VAL A 158 -20.17 19.99 -2.29
C VAL A 158 -21.48 19.46 -2.87
N ARG A 159 -21.46 18.32 -3.58
CA ARG A 159 -22.68 17.68 -4.12
C ARG A 159 -23.68 17.29 -3.03
N HIS A 160 -23.21 16.90 -1.84
CA HIS A 160 -24.03 16.65 -0.67
C HIS A 160 -24.52 17.93 0.03
N GLY A 161 -24.12 19.11 -0.45
CA GLY A 161 -24.53 20.41 0.08
C GLY A 161 -23.74 20.88 1.31
N HIS A 162 -22.60 20.25 1.61
CA HIS A 162 -21.72 20.71 2.69
C HIS A 162 -21.00 22.00 2.29
N ARG A 163 -20.73 22.86 3.28
CA ARG A 163 -19.88 24.04 3.05
C ARG A 163 -18.42 23.62 3.12
N VAL A 164 -17.77 23.58 1.97
CA VAL A 164 -16.36 23.16 1.86
C VAL A 164 -15.43 24.37 1.79
N LEU A 165 -14.44 24.38 2.68
CA LEU A 165 -13.32 25.31 2.69
C LEU A 165 -12.05 24.55 2.28
N ALA A 166 -11.08 25.23 1.67
CA ALA A 166 -9.81 24.60 1.32
C ALA A 166 -8.61 25.50 1.57
N TYR A 167 -7.51 24.88 1.98
CA TYR A 167 -6.18 25.46 2.01
C TYR A 167 -5.17 24.42 1.52
N SER A 168 -4.13 24.88 0.82
CA SER A 168 -3.01 24.04 0.43
C SER A 168 -1.74 24.88 0.33
N ARG A 169 -0.59 24.21 0.34
CA ARG A 169 0.70 24.88 0.10
C ARG A 169 0.76 25.53 -1.30
N SER A 170 0.20 24.86 -2.29
CA SER A 170 0.11 25.36 -3.67
C SER A 170 -1.24 26.03 -3.90
N ASP A 171 -1.26 27.08 -4.71
CA ASP A 171 -2.50 27.78 -5.08
C ASP A 171 -3.39 26.90 -5.97
N TYR A 172 -4.62 26.68 -5.51
CA TYR A 172 -5.67 25.97 -6.24
C TYR A 172 -6.97 26.79 -6.29
N SER A 173 -6.88 28.11 -6.16
CA SER A 173 -8.04 29.01 -6.11
C SER A 173 -9.00 28.83 -7.28
N LEU A 174 -8.47 28.69 -8.51
CA LEU A 174 -9.28 28.48 -9.72
C LEU A 174 -10.05 27.15 -9.67
N VAL A 175 -9.35 26.05 -9.37
CA VAL A 175 -9.97 24.71 -9.26
C VAL A 175 -11.01 24.69 -8.13
N ALA A 176 -10.70 25.30 -7.00
CA ALA A 176 -11.63 25.40 -5.89
C ALA A 176 -12.91 26.17 -6.27
N GLN A 177 -12.77 27.28 -7.00
CA GLN A 177 -13.91 28.04 -7.52
C GLN A 177 -14.79 27.21 -8.45
N GLU A 178 -14.19 26.47 -9.39
CA GLU A 178 -14.92 25.56 -10.29
C GLU A 178 -15.68 24.47 -9.54
N LEU A 179 -15.12 24.00 -8.42
CA LEU A 179 -15.73 22.97 -7.56
C LEU A 179 -16.73 23.53 -6.53
N GLY A 180 -16.96 24.85 -6.47
CA GLY A 180 -17.82 25.48 -5.46
C GLY A 180 -17.23 25.49 -4.05
N VAL A 181 -15.90 25.43 -3.93
CA VAL A 181 -15.15 25.41 -2.67
C VAL A 181 -14.60 26.80 -2.36
N SER A 182 -14.73 27.26 -1.12
CA SER A 182 -14.10 28.52 -0.67
C SER A 182 -12.61 28.28 -0.36
N TYR A 183 -11.72 28.81 -1.21
CA TYR A 183 -10.28 28.67 -1.04
C TYR A 183 -9.68 29.81 -0.21
N PHE A 184 -8.71 29.48 0.65
CA PHE A 184 -7.98 30.42 1.48
C PHE A 184 -6.48 30.30 1.18
N ASN A 185 -5.82 31.44 1.02
CA ASN A 185 -4.37 31.51 0.82
C ASN A 185 -3.58 31.47 2.14
N ASN A 186 -4.28 31.60 3.28
CA ASN A 186 -3.70 31.56 4.61
C ASN A 186 -4.49 30.58 5.48
N ILE A 187 -3.77 29.70 6.19
CA ILE A 187 -4.35 28.72 7.09
C ILE A 187 -5.02 29.37 8.31
N ASP A 188 -4.50 30.51 8.78
CA ASP A 188 -5.10 31.26 9.89
C ASP A 188 -6.52 31.73 9.53
N ASP A 189 -6.71 32.31 8.34
CA ASP A 189 -8.00 32.79 7.86
C ASP A 189 -9.01 31.64 7.70
N LEU A 190 -8.54 30.47 7.25
CA LEU A 190 -9.37 29.26 7.17
C LEU A 190 -9.81 28.80 8.56
N CYS A 191 -8.91 28.80 9.55
CA CYS A 191 -9.24 28.41 10.92
C CYS A 191 -10.21 29.40 11.59
N GLU A 192 -10.16 30.69 11.25
CA GLU A 192 -11.12 31.71 11.71
C GLU A 192 -12.54 31.50 11.17
N GLN A 193 -12.71 30.73 10.09
CA GLN A 193 -14.05 30.32 9.65
C GLN A 193 -14.70 29.28 10.59
N HIS A 194 -13.99 28.82 11.62
CA HIS A 194 -14.43 27.84 12.60
C HIS A 194 -15.11 26.62 11.95
N PRO A 195 -14.38 25.87 11.10
CA PRO A 195 -14.89 24.62 10.55
C PRO A 195 -15.20 23.63 11.66
N GLU A 196 -16.23 22.83 11.41
CA GLU A 196 -16.64 21.74 12.30
C GLU A 196 -15.75 20.53 12.11
N VAL A 197 -15.28 20.30 10.87
CA VAL A 197 -14.36 19.24 10.50
C VAL A 197 -13.12 19.82 9.85
N ILE A 198 -11.93 19.46 10.35
CA ILE A 198 -10.65 19.62 9.65
C ILE A 198 -10.28 18.27 9.05
N LEU A 199 -10.25 18.19 7.73
CA LEU A 199 -9.83 17.01 6.99
C LEU A 199 -8.40 17.19 6.47
N LEU A 200 -7.45 16.41 7.00
CA LEU A 200 -6.08 16.35 6.49
C LEU A 200 -6.00 15.45 5.26
N CYS A 201 -5.80 16.07 4.11
CA CYS A 201 -5.65 15.45 2.78
C CYS A 201 -4.23 15.67 2.21
N THR A 202 -3.23 15.80 3.07
CA THR A 202 -1.82 15.97 2.69
C THR A 202 -1.14 14.63 2.42
N SER A 203 0.09 14.65 1.87
CA SER A 203 0.89 13.43 1.77
C SER A 203 1.29 12.92 3.15
N ILE A 204 1.47 11.60 3.28
CA ILE A 204 1.89 10.96 4.53
C ILE A 204 3.15 11.65 5.08
N LEU A 205 4.14 11.90 4.22
CA LEU A 205 5.42 12.50 4.58
C LEU A 205 5.31 13.96 5.09
N SER A 206 4.27 14.69 4.71
CA SER A 206 4.11 16.11 5.06
C SER A 206 3.10 16.38 6.18
N THR A 207 2.25 15.40 6.50
CA THR A 207 1.16 15.54 7.47
C THR A 207 1.61 16.04 8.84
N GLU A 208 2.73 15.54 9.38
CA GLU A 208 3.21 15.98 10.68
C GLU A 208 3.57 17.48 10.70
N LYS A 209 4.33 17.92 9.70
CA LYS A 209 4.71 19.33 9.55
C LYS A 209 3.47 20.22 9.41
N VAL A 210 2.49 19.78 8.61
CA VAL A 210 1.25 20.51 8.40
C VAL A 210 0.43 20.58 9.68
N LEU A 211 0.23 19.46 10.38
CA LEU A 211 -0.48 19.41 11.66
C LEU A 211 0.14 20.36 12.69
N LYS A 212 1.47 20.35 12.83
CA LYS A 212 2.19 21.25 13.76
C LYS A 212 2.07 22.73 13.39
N SER A 213 1.85 23.04 12.11
CA SER A 213 1.67 24.42 11.65
C SER A 213 0.25 24.97 11.81
N LEU A 214 -0.73 24.10 12.12
CA LEU A 214 -2.12 24.54 12.27
C LEU A 214 -2.30 25.41 13.51
N PRO A 215 -2.96 26.59 13.39
CA PRO A 215 -3.25 27.46 14.52
C PRO A 215 -4.46 26.93 15.31
N VAL A 216 -4.32 25.74 15.93
CA VAL A 216 -5.40 25.00 16.59
C VAL A 216 -6.12 25.80 17.69
N GLN A 217 -5.46 26.78 18.29
CA GLN A 217 -6.03 27.72 19.26
C GLN A 217 -7.16 28.60 18.68
N ARG A 218 -7.21 28.80 17.36
CA ARG A 218 -8.30 29.54 16.68
C ARG A 218 -9.53 28.67 16.43
N LEU A 219 -9.42 27.35 16.60
CA LEU A 219 -10.51 26.41 16.35
C LEU A 219 -11.42 26.25 17.57
N LYS A 220 -12.67 25.82 17.31
CA LYS A 220 -13.58 25.44 18.40
C LYS A 220 -13.05 24.20 19.08
N ARG A 221 -13.19 24.14 20.41
CA ARG A 221 -12.69 23.00 21.19
C ARG A 221 -13.30 21.66 20.78
N SER A 222 -14.48 21.65 20.16
CA SER A 222 -15.19 20.46 19.67
C SER A 222 -14.93 20.13 18.20
N THR A 223 -14.01 20.83 17.50
CA THR A 223 -13.70 20.52 16.10
C THR A 223 -13.23 19.08 15.95
N LEU A 224 -13.73 18.41 14.91
CA LEU A 224 -13.36 17.06 14.53
C LEU A 224 -12.17 17.08 13.59
N PHE A 225 -11.08 16.42 13.97
CA PHE A 225 -9.95 16.17 13.10
C PHE A 225 -10.09 14.81 12.43
N VAL A 226 -9.96 14.82 11.12
CA VAL A 226 -10.03 13.62 10.28
C VAL A 226 -8.79 13.54 9.42
N ASP A 227 -8.20 12.35 9.29
CA ASP A 227 -7.23 12.08 8.23
C ASP A 227 -7.78 11.09 7.20
N VAL A 228 -7.26 11.18 5.98
CA VAL A 228 -7.51 10.21 4.89
C VAL A 228 -6.20 9.66 4.34
N LEU A 229 -5.17 9.54 5.18
CA LEU A 229 -3.89 8.97 4.76
C LEU A 229 -4.04 7.48 4.42
N SER A 230 -3.08 6.87 3.74
CA SER A 230 -3.14 5.42 3.45
C SER A 230 -2.49 4.53 4.51
N VAL A 231 -2.00 5.12 5.60
CA VAL A 231 -1.54 4.46 6.84
C VAL A 231 -2.30 5.05 8.02
N LYS A 232 -2.51 4.31 9.11
CA LYS A 232 -3.43 4.72 10.18
C LYS A 232 -2.80 4.84 11.56
N GLU A 233 -1.84 3.98 11.94
CA GLU A 233 -1.17 4.12 13.22
C GLU A 233 -0.43 5.47 13.33
N PHE A 234 0.22 5.89 12.23
CA PHE A 234 0.95 7.15 12.18
C PHE A 234 0.06 8.39 12.44
N PRO A 235 -0.98 8.70 11.64
CA PRO A 235 -1.82 9.87 11.90
C PRO A 235 -2.56 9.78 13.24
N ARG A 236 -2.99 8.59 13.68
CA ARG A 236 -3.58 8.39 15.01
C ARG A 236 -2.66 8.88 16.11
N ASN A 237 -1.41 8.44 16.08
CA ASN A 237 -0.43 8.78 17.11
C ASN A 237 -0.05 10.26 17.06
N LEU A 238 0.11 10.84 15.86
CA LEU A 238 0.33 12.28 15.68
C LEU A 238 -0.80 13.11 16.28
N PHE A 239 -2.05 12.76 15.98
CA PHE A 239 -3.21 13.46 16.52
C PHE A 239 -3.29 13.37 18.04
N LEU A 240 -3.09 12.18 18.61
CA LEU A 240 -3.11 12.00 20.07
C LEU A 240 -1.99 12.76 20.78
N GLN A 241 -0.82 12.90 20.16
CA GLN A 241 0.34 13.61 20.71
C GLN A 241 0.19 15.13 20.62
N HIS A 242 -0.30 15.66 19.49
CA HIS A 242 -0.27 17.09 19.20
C HIS A 242 -1.60 17.81 19.40
N LEU A 243 -2.75 17.13 19.31
CA LEU A 243 -4.05 17.78 19.47
C LEU A 243 -4.50 17.80 20.93
N PRO A 244 -4.91 18.97 21.46
CA PRO A 244 -5.53 19.09 22.78
C PRO A 244 -6.66 18.08 23.00
N ARG A 245 -6.79 17.56 24.23
CA ARG A 245 -7.73 16.47 24.60
C ARG A 245 -9.18 16.74 24.25
N ASN A 246 -9.56 18.01 24.15
CA ASN A 246 -10.91 18.43 23.81
C ASN A 246 -11.26 18.23 22.33
N PHE A 247 -10.31 18.12 21.40
CA PHE A 247 -10.62 17.88 19.98
C PHE A 247 -10.99 16.42 19.72
N ASP A 248 -11.94 16.22 18.81
CA ASP A 248 -12.29 14.87 18.33
C ASP A 248 -11.30 14.40 17.26
N ILE A 249 -11.11 13.08 17.19
CA ILE A 249 -10.20 12.41 16.26
C ILE A 249 -10.93 11.22 15.64
N LEU A 250 -11.00 11.23 14.32
CA LEU A 250 -11.48 10.13 13.48
C LEU A 250 -10.39 9.81 12.45
N CYS A 251 -9.80 8.63 12.50
CA CYS A 251 -8.86 8.20 11.48
C CYS A 251 -9.61 7.46 10.38
N THR A 252 -9.41 7.81 9.12
CA THR A 252 -10.14 7.17 8.00
C THR A 252 -9.22 6.80 6.85
N HIS A 253 -9.68 5.87 6.02
CA HIS A 253 -9.04 5.55 4.75
C HIS A 253 -10.11 5.09 3.76
N PRO A 254 -10.50 5.95 2.81
CA PRO A 254 -11.18 5.50 1.61
C PRO A 254 -10.22 4.59 0.84
N MET A 255 -10.54 3.29 0.70
CA MET A 255 -9.68 2.30 0.00
C MET A 255 -9.77 2.44 -1.53
N PHE A 256 -9.98 3.68 -1.98
CA PHE A 256 -10.21 4.09 -3.35
C PHE A 256 -9.77 5.54 -3.53
N GLY A 257 -9.50 5.92 -4.77
CA GLY A 257 -9.09 7.29 -5.12
C GLY A 257 -9.66 7.73 -6.45
N PRO A 258 -9.10 8.80 -7.05
CA PRO A 258 -9.60 9.37 -8.29
C PRO A 258 -9.80 8.34 -9.40
N GLU A 259 -8.85 7.40 -9.58
CA GLU A 259 -8.95 6.39 -10.63
C GLU A 259 -9.92 5.26 -10.29
N SER A 260 -9.83 4.69 -9.09
CA SER A 260 -10.65 3.53 -8.71
C SER A 260 -12.10 3.89 -8.35
N GLY A 261 -12.35 5.16 -8.00
CA GLY A 261 -13.65 5.72 -7.62
C GLY A 261 -14.26 6.71 -8.63
N LYS A 262 -13.71 6.85 -9.85
CA LYS A 262 -14.23 7.77 -10.88
C LYS A 262 -15.68 7.54 -11.28
N ASN A 263 -16.15 6.30 -11.16
CA ASN A 263 -17.52 5.90 -11.52
C ASN A 263 -18.47 5.81 -10.30
N GLY A 264 -18.13 6.48 -9.19
CA GLY A 264 -18.88 6.44 -7.94
C GLY A 264 -18.25 5.52 -6.89
N TRP A 265 -18.73 5.63 -5.65
CA TRP A 265 -18.14 4.95 -4.48
C TRP A 265 -18.92 3.73 -4.00
N ASN A 266 -20.00 3.39 -4.69
CA ASN A 266 -20.85 2.25 -4.33
C ASN A 266 -20.06 0.94 -4.27
N GLY A 267 -20.15 0.25 -3.14
CA GLY A 267 -19.43 -1.00 -2.85
C GLY A 267 -17.94 -0.84 -2.52
N LEU A 268 -17.35 0.34 -2.67
CA LEU A 268 -15.94 0.57 -2.32
C LEU A 268 -15.77 0.63 -0.80
N ALA A 269 -14.69 0.05 -0.29
CA ALA A 269 -14.44 0.03 1.14
C ALA A 269 -14.05 1.41 1.67
N PHE A 270 -14.69 1.85 2.75
CA PHE A 270 -14.30 3.02 3.52
C PHE A 270 -14.01 2.59 4.96
N VAL A 271 -12.74 2.69 5.34
CA VAL A 271 -12.27 2.27 6.66
C VAL A 271 -12.27 3.44 7.62
N PHE A 272 -12.70 3.23 8.86
CA PHE A 272 -12.63 4.25 9.90
C PHE A 272 -12.37 3.69 11.29
N ASP A 273 -11.75 4.51 12.14
CA ASP A 273 -11.49 4.27 13.55
C ASP A 273 -11.88 5.53 14.35
N LYS A 274 -12.88 5.41 15.23
CA LYS A 274 -13.34 6.48 16.14
C LYS A 274 -12.36 6.61 17.32
N VAL A 275 -11.15 7.08 17.05
CA VAL A 275 -10.02 7.15 18.00
C VAL A 275 -10.36 7.94 19.27
N ARG A 276 -11.00 9.11 19.13
CA ARG A 276 -11.41 9.93 20.27
C ARG A 276 -12.60 10.79 19.88
N ILE A 277 -13.81 10.38 20.28
CA ILE A 277 -15.03 11.17 20.09
C ILE A 277 -15.59 11.54 21.47
N GLY A 278 -15.95 12.81 21.66
CA GLY A 278 -16.56 13.30 22.90
C GLY A 278 -17.93 12.67 23.14
N ILE A 279 -18.32 12.59 24.41
CA ILE A 279 -19.52 11.89 24.87
C ILE A 279 -20.80 12.68 24.54
N ASP A 280 -20.69 14.00 24.36
CA ASP A 280 -21.86 14.81 24.04
C ASP A 280 -22.45 14.47 22.67
N GLU A 281 -23.79 14.50 22.61
CA GLU A 281 -24.57 14.13 21.43
C GLU A 281 -24.16 14.94 20.19
N SER A 282 -23.80 16.21 20.38
CA SER A 282 -23.37 17.10 19.28
C SER A 282 -22.09 16.64 18.59
N ARG A 283 -21.16 16.03 19.32
CA ARG A 283 -19.88 15.53 18.77
C ARG A 283 -20.04 14.18 18.11
N SER A 284 -20.79 13.28 18.75
CA SER A 284 -21.17 12.01 18.15
C SER A 284 -21.92 12.23 16.84
N SER A 285 -22.92 13.12 16.84
CA SER A 285 -23.69 13.48 15.65
C SER A 285 -22.82 14.08 14.54
N ARG A 286 -21.87 14.97 14.86
CA ARG A 286 -20.91 15.52 13.87
C ARG A 286 -20.06 14.42 13.22
N CYS A 287 -19.58 13.46 14.01
CA CYS A 287 -18.80 12.33 13.53
C CYS A 287 -19.64 11.43 12.61
N ASP A 288 -20.85 11.09 13.04
CA ASP A 288 -21.78 10.25 12.26
C ASP A 288 -22.21 10.95 10.96
N GLN A 289 -22.52 12.26 11.00
CA GLN A 289 -22.81 13.05 9.81
C GLN A 289 -21.66 13.07 8.80
N PHE A 290 -20.40 13.07 9.26
CA PHE A 290 -19.24 12.98 8.36
C PHE A 290 -19.12 11.59 7.74
N LEU A 291 -19.32 10.52 8.52
CA LEU A 291 -19.31 9.14 8.03
C LEU A 291 -20.47 8.87 7.06
N ASP A 292 -21.63 9.48 7.29
CA ASP A 292 -22.83 9.35 6.46
C ASP A 292 -22.61 9.84 5.02
N ILE A 293 -21.67 10.76 4.80
CA ILE A 293 -21.26 11.19 3.45
C ILE A 293 -20.81 9.98 2.62
N PHE A 294 -20.01 9.09 3.22
CA PHE A 294 -19.50 7.91 2.55
C PHE A 294 -20.54 6.80 2.51
N ALA A 295 -21.30 6.60 3.59
CA ALA A 295 -22.35 5.59 3.64
C ALA A 295 -23.45 5.85 2.59
N SER A 296 -23.86 7.11 2.42
CA SER A 296 -24.88 7.52 1.44
C SER A 296 -24.42 7.41 -0.02
N GLU A 297 -23.11 7.41 -0.27
CA GLU A 297 -22.52 7.08 -1.57
C GLU A 297 -22.44 5.56 -1.84
N GLY A 298 -22.96 4.76 -0.91
CA GLY A 298 -22.98 3.30 -1.00
C GLY A 298 -21.65 2.65 -0.63
N CYS A 299 -20.73 3.36 0.03
CA CYS A 299 -19.50 2.76 0.50
C CYS A 299 -19.78 1.59 1.45
N ARG A 300 -18.95 0.57 1.36
CA ARG A 300 -18.91 -0.49 2.36
C ARG A 300 -18.13 0.03 3.57
N MET A 301 -18.87 0.47 4.58
CA MET A 301 -18.33 1.05 5.81
C MET A 301 -17.69 -0.05 6.67
N VAL A 302 -16.39 0.08 6.98
CA VAL A 302 -15.63 -0.91 7.76
C VAL A 302 -14.98 -0.25 8.96
N GLU A 303 -15.52 -0.50 10.15
CA GLU A 303 -14.91 -0.07 11.40
C GLU A 303 -13.82 -1.06 11.82
N MET A 304 -12.59 -0.58 12.04
CA MET A 304 -11.48 -1.38 12.57
C MET A 304 -10.43 -0.48 13.20
N SER A 305 -9.60 -1.03 14.08
CA SER A 305 -8.52 -0.26 14.69
C SER A 305 -7.46 0.15 13.67
N CYS A 306 -6.78 1.27 13.92
CA CYS A 306 -5.66 1.71 13.10
C CYS A 306 -4.55 0.66 12.95
N ALA A 307 -4.32 -0.17 13.97
CA ALA A 307 -3.32 -1.24 13.94
C ALA A 307 -3.74 -2.41 13.05
N GLU A 308 -5.00 -2.84 13.14
CA GLU A 308 -5.57 -3.87 12.26
C GLU A 308 -5.57 -3.42 10.80
N HIS A 309 -5.93 -2.15 10.55
CA HIS A 309 -5.83 -1.55 9.23
C HIS A 309 -4.41 -1.68 8.66
N ASP A 310 -3.39 -1.21 9.38
CA ASP A 310 -2.02 -1.18 8.88
C ASP A 310 -1.47 -2.60 8.66
N TRP A 311 -1.88 -3.57 9.49
CA TRP A 311 -1.56 -4.98 9.26
C TRP A 311 -2.13 -5.51 7.94
N HIS A 312 -3.42 -5.26 7.68
CA HIS A 312 -4.06 -5.65 6.42
C HIS A 312 -3.49 -4.89 5.21
N ALA A 313 -3.29 -3.58 5.33
CA ALA A 313 -2.80 -2.72 4.25
C ALA A 313 -1.38 -3.09 3.82
N ALA A 314 -0.52 -3.52 4.75
CA ALA A 314 0.82 -4.00 4.40
C ALA A 314 0.77 -5.25 3.51
N GLY A 315 -0.07 -6.23 3.85
CA GLY A 315 -0.21 -7.47 3.09
C GLY A 315 -1.04 -7.36 1.80
N SER A 316 -1.71 -6.22 1.57
CA SER A 316 -2.59 -5.99 0.43
C SER A 316 -2.17 -4.78 -0.40
N GLN A 317 -2.50 -3.58 0.05
CA GLN A 317 -2.20 -2.32 -0.64
C GLN A 317 -0.71 -2.15 -0.92
N PHE A 318 0.15 -2.33 0.09
CA PHE A 318 1.60 -2.14 -0.09
C PHE A 318 2.19 -3.14 -1.10
N ILE A 319 1.79 -4.42 -1.04
CA ILE A 319 2.16 -5.41 -2.06
C ILE A 319 1.65 -5.00 -3.45
N THR A 320 0.41 -4.53 -3.54
CA THR A 320 -0.20 -4.09 -4.81
C THR A 320 0.60 -2.95 -5.44
N HIS A 321 0.95 -1.92 -4.67
CA HIS A 321 1.79 -0.83 -5.16
C HIS A 321 3.22 -1.29 -5.48
N THR A 322 3.81 -2.15 -4.67
CA THR A 322 5.16 -2.70 -4.93
C THR A 322 5.18 -3.40 -6.29
N THR A 323 4.18 -4.26 -6.55
CA THR A 323 4.02 -4.95 -7.82
C THR A 323 3.84 -3.99 -8.99
N GLY A 324 2.92 -3.04 -8.89
CA GLY A 324 2.72 -2.03 -9.94
C GLY A 324 4.00 -1.24 -10.26
N ARG A 325 4.76 -0.84 -9.23
CA ARG A 325 5.96 0.00 -9.35
C ARG A 325 7.16 -0.70 -9.99
N PHE A 326 7.42 -1.98 -9.69
CA PHE A 326 8.52 -2.65 -10.38
C PHE A 326 8.10 -3.09 -11.80
N LEU A 327 6.82 -3.38 -12.04
CA LEU A 327 6.33 -3.65 -13.39
C LEU A 327 6.36 -2.40 -14.28
N GLU A 328 6.10 -1.22 -13.72
CA GLU A 328 6.27 0.07 -14.40
C GLU A 328 7.70 0.23 -14.96
N LYS A 329 8.73 -0.22 -14.23
CA LYS A 329 10.13 -0.19 -14.67
C LYS A 329 10.44 -1.13 -15.84
N LEU A 330 9.57 -2.09 -16.12
CA LEU A 330 9.72 -2.98 -17.27
C LEU A 330 9.20 -2.36 -18.56
N GLU A 331 8.50 -1.22 -18.49
CA GLU A 331 7.89 -0.56 -19.64
C GLU A 331 6.99 -1.55 -20.41
N LEU A 332 6.07 -2.20 -19.68
CA LEU A 332 5.17 -3.20 -20.26
C LEU A 332 4.28 -2.57 -21.34
N GLU A 333 4.24 -3.20 -22.51
CA GLU A 333 3.38 -2.81 -23.62
C GLU A 333 2.37 -3.92 -23.92
N GLY A 334 1.20 -3.54 -24.43
CA GLY A 334 0.21 -4.48 -24.95
C GLY A 334 0.72 -5.21 -26.19
N THR A 335 0.26 -6.44 -26.39
CA THR A 335 0.69 -7.31 -27.49
C THR A 335 -0.51 -7.90 -28.24
N PRO A 336 -0.34 -8.40 -29.48
CA PRO A 336 -1.41 -9.08 -30.22
C PRO A 336 -1.94 -10.37 -29.57
N ILE A 337 -1.28 -10.87 -28.52
CA ILE A 337 -1.57 -12.15 -27.87
C ILE A 337 -1.77 -12.01 -26.35
N ASP A 338 -2.19 -10.83 -25.89
CA ASP A 338 -2.40 -10.58 -24.47
C ASP A 338 -3.36 -11.59 -23.85
N THR A 339 -2.91 -12.22 -22.76
CA THR A 339 -3.76 -13.07 -21.95
C THR A 339 -4.54 -12.23 -20.95
N LYS A 340 -5.65 -12.75 -20.41
CA LYS A 340 -6.38 -12.07 -19.34
C LYS A 340 -5.53 -11.77 -18.10
N GLY A 341 -4.57 -12.64 -17.81
CA GLY A 341 -3.58 -12.39 -16.75
C GLY A 341 -2.68 -11.19 -17.06
N TYR A 342 -2.19 -11.09 -18.30
CA TYR A 342 -1.34 -9.97 -18.71
C TYR A 342 -2.10 -8.64 -18.82
N GLU A 343 -3.33 -8.65 -19.35
CA GLU A 343 -4.23 -7.48 -19.32
C GLU A 343 -4.43 -6.95 -17.89
N THR A 344 -4.52 -7.86 -16.90
CA THR A 344 -4.63 -7.50 -15.48
C THR A 344 -3.37 -6.81 -14.96
N LEU A 345 -2.18 -7.25 -15.39
CA LEU A 345 -0.91 -6.62 -15.03
C LEU A 345 -0.78 -5.22 -15.64
N LEU A 346 -1.16 -5.05 -16.92
CA LEU A 346 -1.17 -3.73 -17.57
C LEU A 346 -2.11 -2.76 -16.83
N SER A 347 -3.33 -3.22 -16.51
CA SER A 347 -4.28 -2.41 -15.74
C SER A 347 -3.75 -2.08 -14.34
N LEU A 348 -3.02 -3.00 -13.69
CA LEU A 348 -2.40 -2.72 -12.39
C LEU A 348 -1.32 -1.62 -12.48
N VAL A 349 -0.48 -1.65 -13.52
CA VAL A 349 0.52 -0.61 -13.78
C VAL A 349 -0.17 0.74 -13.99
N GLU A 350 -1.18 0.81 -14.87
CA GLU A 350 -1.94 2.05 -15.12
C GLU A 350 -2.57 2.61 -13.83
N ASN A 351 -3.18 1.75 -13.01
CA ASN A 351 -3.85 2.16 -11.77
C ASN A 351 -2.87 2.65 -10.69
N THR A 352 -1.61 2.19 -10.71
CA THR A 352 -0.59 2.57 -9.72
C THR A 352 0.31 3.70 -10.19
N ALA A 353 0.42 3.93 -11.50
CA ALA A 353 1.19 5.01 -12.12
C ALA A 353 0.65 6.40 -11.77
N GLY A 354 -0.66 6.53 -11.56
CA GLY A 354 -1.30 7.81 -11.20
C GLY A 354 -0.94 8.32 -9.80
N ASP A 355 -0.43 7.45 -8.93
CA ASP A 355 0.00 7.84 -7.59
C ASP A 355 1.43 8.38 -7.57
N SER A 356 1.74 9.22 -6.59
CA SER A 356 3.11 9.70 -6.40
C SER A 356 4.02 8.64 -5.77
N PHE A 357 5.32 8.71 -6.06
CA PHE A 357 6.29 7.87 -5.34
C PHE A 357 6.31 8.19 -3.84
N ASP A 358 6.05 9.44 -3.44
CA ASP A 358 5.98 9.84 -2.03
C ASP A 358 4.83 9.14 -1.28
N LEU A 359 3.71 8.86 -1.95
CA LEU A 359 2.63 8.03 -1.37
C LEU A 359 3.15 6.62 -1.09
N TYR A 360 3.74 5.97 -2.11
CA TYR A 360 4.29 4.62 -1.98
C TYR A 360 5.37 4.54 -0.90
N TYR A 361 6.30 5.49 -0.89
CA TYR A 361 7.34 5.58 0.13
C TYR A 361 6.75 5.80 1.53
N GLY A 362 5.68 6.59 1.64
CA GLY A 362 4.94 6.76 2.90
C GLY A 362 4.29 5.46 3.39
N LEU A 363 3.77 4.61 2.50
CA LEU A 363 3.26 3.28 2.86
C LEU A 363 4.36 2.39 3.44
N PHE A 364 5.59 2.50 2.91
CA PHE A 364 6.74 1.76 3.42
C PHE A 364 7.22 2.32 4.77
N LEU A 365 7.46 3.63 4.84
CA LEU A 365 8.11 4.27 5.97
C LEU A 365 7.23 4.28 7.23
N TYR A 366 5.92 4.47 7.08
CA TYR A 366 5.00 4.71 8.19
C TYR A 366 4.06 3.53 8.50
N ASN A 367 4.24 2.38 7.84
CA ASN A 367 3.58 1.14 8.23
C ASN A 367 4.62 0.13 8.71
N ARG A 368 4.56 -0.20 10.01
CA ARG A 368 5.57 -1.05 10.64
C ARG A 368 5.73 -2.43 10.00
N ASN A 369 4.66 -2.92 9.37
CA ASN A 369 4.55 -4.24 8.79
C ASN A 369 5.09 -4.29 7.34
N ALA A 370 5.35 -3.15 6.69
CA ALA A 370 5.70 -3.11 5.27
C ALA A 370 7.04 -3.79 4.96
N MET A 371 8.06 -3.63 5.82
CA MET A 371 9.36 -4.27 5.62
C MET A 371 9.27 -5.80 5.62
N GLU A 372 8.50 -6.39 6.53
CA GLU A 372 8.30 -7.84 6.55
C GLU A 372 7.65 -8.32 5.25
N GLN A 373 6.70 -7.56 4.71
CA GLN A 373 6.06 -7.91 3.44
C GLN A 373 7.01 -7.79 2.25
N LEU A 374 7.91 -6.80 2.26
CA LEU A 374 8.96 -6.64 1.25
C LEU A 374 9.94 -7.84 1.28
N GLU A 375 10.39 -8.25 2.46
CA GLU A 375 11.27 -9.44 2.64
C GLU A 375 10.57 -10.73 2.21
N ARG A 376 9.29 -10.89 2.56
CA ARG A 376 8.50 -12.05 2.13
C ARG A 376 8.36 -12.12 0.61
N PHE A 377 8.18 -10.96 -0.04
CA PHE A 377 8.08 -10.87 -1.49
C PHE A 377 9.41 -11.30 -2.16
N ASP A 378 10.53 -10.78 -1.67
CA ASP A 378 11.89 -11.13 -2.11
C ASP A 378 12.15 -12.64 -2.00
N LEU A 379 11.89 -13.23 -0.84
CA LEU A 379 12.04 -14.67 -0.60
C LEU A 379 11.15 -15.53 -1.51
N ALA A 380 9.94 -15.06 -1.83
CA ALA A 380 9.06 -15.78 -2.74
C ALA A 380 9.57 -15.73 -4.18
N PHE A 381 10.06 -14.58 -4.62
CA PHE A 381 10.65 -14.42 -5.95
C PHE A 381 11.91 -15.29 -6.12
N GLU A 382 12.83 -15.25 -5.16
CA GLU A 382 14.05 -16.08 -5.15
C GLU A 382 13.73 -17.57 -5.10
N SER A 383 12.68 -17.98 -4.39
CA SER A 383 12.22 -19.37 -4.36
C SER A 383 11.75 -19.87 -5.73
N VAL A 384 11.01 -19.05 -6.49
CA VAL A 384 10.56 -19.42 -7.85
C VAL A 384 11.75 -19.48 -8.81
N LYS A 385 12.65 -18.49 -8.75
CA LYS A 385 13.89 -18.45 -9.53
C LYS A 385 14.75 -19.69 -9.29
N LYS A 386 14.97 -20.04 -8.01
CA LYS A 386 15.71 -21.25 -7.64
C LYS A 386 15.09 -22.52 -8.22
N GLN A 387 13.76 -22.66 -8.18
CA GLN A 387 13.09 -23.84 -8.76
C GLN A 387 13.32 -23.97 -10.28
N LEU A 388 13.36 -22.85 -11.00
CA LEU A 388 13.68 -22.84 -12.44
C LEU A 388 15.14 -23.28 -12.68
N PHE A 389 16.09 -22.70 -11.96
CA PHE A 389 17.52 -23.01 -12.14
C PHE A 389 17.91 -24.42 -11.65
N ASP A 390 17.34 -24.91 -10.55
CA ASP A 390 17.62 -26.26 -10.03
C ASP A 390 17.21 -27.32 -11.07
N ARG A 391 16.05 -27.14 -11.72
CA ARG A 391 15.61 -28.04 -12.81
C ARG A 391 16.48 -27.90 -14.06
N LEU A 392 16.90 -26.68 -14.41
CA LEU A 392 17.82 -26.43 -15.53
C LEU A 392 19.15 -27.17 -15.33
N HIS A 393 19.75 -27.04 -14.14
CA HIS A 393 20.98 -27.75 -13.78
C HIS A 393 20.78 -29.27 -13.78
N GLY A 394 19.65 -29.77 -13.27
CA GLY A 394 19.29 -31.18 -13.33
C GLY A 394 19.21 -31.69 -14.77
N PHE A 395 18.59 -30.93 -15.68
CA PHE A 395 18.47 -31.26 -17.10
C PHE A 395 19.84 -31.34 -17.79
N TYR A 396 20.69 -30.31 -17.61
CA TYR A 396 22.04 -30.33 -18.19
C TYR A 396 22.91 -31.44 -17.63
N ARG A 397 22.85 -31.69 -16.31
CA ARG A 397 23.57 -32.81 -15.68
C ARG A 397 23.19 -34.14 -16.33
N GLN A 398 21.91 -34.40 -16.55
CA GLN A 398 21.45 -35.61 -17.25
C GLN A 398 21.91 -35.68 -18.71
N GLN A 399 21.95 -34.55 -19.43
CA GLN A 399 22.46 -34.54 -20.81
C GLN A 399 23.96 -34.84 -20.88
N VAL A 400 24.77 -34.26 -19.98
CA VAL A 400 26.21 -34.53 -19.90
C VAL A 400 26.47 -36.00 -19.61
N PHE A 401 25.81 -36.59 -18.60
CA PHE A 401 25.96 -38.02 -18.28
C PHE A 401 25.50 -38.94 -19.43
N LYS A 402 24.39 -38.63 -20.11
CA LYS A 402 23.95 -39.38 -21.30
C LYS A 402 24.93 -39.27 -22.46
N HIS A 403 25.66 -38.16 -22.56
CA HIS A 403 26.67 -37.95 -23.59
C HIS A 403 27.97 -38.70 -23.26
N GLU A 404 28.34 -38.80 -21.98
CA GLU A 404 29.47 -39.60 -21.48
C GLU A 404 29.22 -41.11 -21.62
N GLU A 405 28.01 -41.59 -21.30
CA GLU A 405 27.62 -43.00 -21.53
C GLU A 405 27.68 -43.37 -23.02
N LYS A 406 27.21 -42.48 -23.91
CA LYS A 406 27.30 -42.68 -25.37
C LYS A 406 28.73 -42.62 -25.91
N LEU A 407 29.65 -41.92 -25.25
CA LEU A 407 31.08 -41.90 -25.62
C LEU A 407 31.79 -43.20 -25.20
N HIS A 408 31.39 -43.78 -24.06
CA HIS A 408 31.91 -45.06 -23.58
C HIS A 408 31.38 -46.29 -24.34
N ASP A 409 30.21 -46.20 -24.99
CA ASP A 409 29.63 -47.25 -25.84
C ASP A 409 30.10 -47.23 -27.31
N SER A 410 31.11 -46.41 -27.64
CA SER A 410 31.71 -46.43 -28.98
C SER A 410 32.62 -47.66 -29.16
N PRO A 411 32.44 -48.49 -30.20
CA PRO A 411 33.19 -49.74 -30.33
C PRO A 411 34.67 -49.44 -30.52
N GLU A 412 35.51 -50.10 -29.72
CA GLU A 412 36.97 -50.06 -29.79
C GLU A 412 37.44 -50.05 -31.25
N ARG A 413 38.21 -49.02 -31.61
CA ARG A 413 38.95 -48.96 -32.88
C ARG A 413 39.70 -50.28 -33.07
N ARG A 414 39.29 -51.06 -34.07
CA ARG A 414 40.04 -52.22 -34.58
C ARG A 414 41.51 -51.83 -34.71
N MET A 415 42.37 -52.47 -33.92
CA MET A 415 43.81 -52.38 -34.11
C MET A 415 44.16 -52.87 -35.52
N LEU A 416 45.00 -52.10 -36.20
CA LEU A 416 45.52 -52.39 -37.54
C LEU A 416 46.20 -53.78 -37.59
N PRO A 417 46.17 -54.49 -38.73
CA PRO A 417 46.72 -55.83 -38.83
C PRO A 417 48.24 -55.83 -38.60
N LYS A 418 48.75 -56.82 -37.86
CA LYS A 418 50.18 -57.09 -37.73
C LYS A 418 50.78 -57.34 -39.12
N ILE A 419 51.81 -56.57 -39.46
CA ILE A 419 52.69 -56.83 -40.59
C ILE A 419 53.43 -58.15 -40.31
N SER A 420 53.35 -59.06 -41.28
CA SER A 420 54.10 -60.31 -41.32
C SER A 420 55.57 -60.07 -41.64
N GLU A 421 56.47 -60.62 -40.84
CA GLU A 421 57.87 -60.89 -41.23
C GLU A 421 58.14 -62.40 -41.15
N ASP A 422 58.35 -62.97 -42.34
CA ASP A 422 59.13 -64.15 -42.75
C ASP A 422 59.15 -65.46 -41.92
N LYS A 423 58.66 -66.53 -42.54
CA LYS A 423 59.50 -67.44 -43.36
C LYS A 423 58.70 -68.25 -44.37
#